data_AF-A0A965QHS5-F1
#
_entry.id   AF-A0A965QHS5-F1
#
_cell.length_a   1.000
_cell.length_b   1.000
_cell.length_c   1.000
_cell.angle_alpha   90.00
_cell.angle_beta   90.00
_cell.angle_gamma   90.00
#
_symmetry.space_group_name_H-M   'P 1'
#
loop_
_entity.id
_entity.type
_entity.pdbx_description
1 polymer ?
#
loop_
_entity_poly.entity_id
_entity_poly.type
_entity_poly.pdbx_seq_one_letter_code
_entity_poly.pdbx_strand_id
1 'polypeptide(L)' 'MARMLAMAVLKAKGGDRTRIRSALEKLGQFEGASCPLNPPFTSKRHEANNINCFVLAKFKPNGEIVPDGRDRRP' A
#
# COMPACT_ATOMS: atom_id res chain seq x y z
N MET A 1 -3.92 -3.55 -2.28
CA MET A 1 -3.45 -4.91 -1.98
C MET A 1 -3.61 -5.88 -3.15
N ALA A 2 -4.81 -6.10 -3.69
CA ALA A 2 -5.06 -7.10 -4.76
C ALA A 2 -4.11 -6.99 -5.98
N ARG A 3 -3.81 -5.77 -6.44
CA ARG A 3 -2.85 -5.53 -7.54
C ARG A 3 -1.44 -6.02 -7.22
N MET A 4 -0.96 -5.84 -5.99
CA MET A 4 0.37 -6.33 -5.57
C MET A 4 0.41 -7.86 -5.53
N LEU A 5 -0.67 -8.50 -5.03
CA LEU A 5 -0.77 -9.96 -5.00
C LEU A 5 -0.79 -10.55 -6.41
N ALA A 6 -1.59 -9.98 -7.33
CA ALA A 6 -1.63 -10.44 -8.72
C ALA A 6 -0.24 -10.36 -9.38
N MET A 7 0.47 -9.25 -9.18
CA MET A 7 1.85 -9.09 -9.68
C MET A 7 2.81 -10.12 -9.07
N ALA A 8 2.69 -10.41 -7.78
CA ALA A 8 3.51 -11.41 -7.11
C ALA A 8 3.25 -12.83 -7.62
N VAL A 9 1.99 -13.20 -7.88
CA VAL A 9 1.61 -14.49 -8.47
C VAL A 9 2.21 -14.66 -9.87
N LEU A 10 2.14 -13.61 -10.71
CA LEU A 10 2.75 -13.62 -12.04
C LEU A 10 4.28 -13.77 -11.96
N LYS A 11 4.94 -13.05 -11.04
CA LYS A 11 6.39 -13.18 -10.80
C LYS A 11 6.78 -14.56 -10.25
N ALA A 12 5.95 -15.14 -9.39
CA ALA A 12 6.16 -16.47 -8.82
C ALA A 12 5.91 -17.62 -9.81
N LYS A 13 5.32 -17.32 -10.97
CA LYS A 13 4.96 -18.29 -12.02
C LYS A 13 4.06 -19.42 -11.49
N GLY A 14 3.12 -19.11 -10.61
CA GLY A 14 2.16 -20.08 -10.07
C GLY A 14 1.69 -19.78 -8.65
N GLY A 15 1.00 -20.76 -8.05
CA GLY A 15 0.34 -20.66 -6.75
C GLY A 15 1.19 -21.04 -5.53
N ASP A 16 2.50 -21.26 -5.69
CA ASP A 16 3.36 -21.64 -4.55
C ASP A 16 3.46 -20.50 -3.54
N ARG A 17 3.03 -20.76 -2.30
CA ARG A 17 2.90 -19.75 -1.26
C ARG A 17 4.25 -19.12 -0.89
N THR A 18 5.32 -19.91 -0.85
CA THR A 18 6.66 -19.44 -0.47
C THR A 18 7.25 -18.54 -1.55
N ARG A 19 7.06 -18.89 -2.82
CA ARG A 19 7.45 -18.06 -3.97
C ARG A 19 6.64 -16.78 -4.06
N ILE A 20 5.33 -16.82 -3.81
CA ILE A 20 4.47 -15.62 -3.78
C ILE A 20 4.91 -14.68 -2.67
N ARG A 21 5.16 -15.19 -1.45
CA ARG A 21 5.70 -14.37 -0.35
C ARG A 21 7.02 -13.71 -0.75
N SER A 22 7.95 -14.51 -1.26
CA SER A 22 9.25 -14.01 -1.73
C SER A 22 9.11 -12.95 -2.83
N ALA A 23 8.12 -13.10 -3.70
CA ALA A 23 7.84 -12.14 -4.76
C ALA A 23 7.24 -10.83 -4.21
N LEU A 24 6.33 -10.90 -3.22
CA LEU A 24 5.78 -9.74 -2.51
C LEU A 24 6.87 -8.92 -1.82
N GLU A 25 7.79 -9.58 -1.11
CA GLU A 25 8.92 -8.95 -0.42
C GLU A 25 9.94 -8.30 -1.39
N LYS A 26 9.92 -8.70 -2.67
CA LYS A 26 10.83 -8.22 -3.73
C LYS A 26 10.11 -7.34 -4.76
N LEU A 27 8.93 -6.80 -4.44
CA LEU A 27 8.18 -5.94 -5.37
C LEU A 27 8.88 -4.61 -5.67
N GLY A 28 9.76 -4.14 -4.79
CA GLY A 28 10.38 -2.81 -4.90
C GLY A 28 9.37 -1.71 -4.58
N GLN A 29 9.62 -0.48 -5.08
CA GLN A 29 8.65 0.61 -4.94
C GLN A 29 7.35 0.29 -5.69
N PHE A 30 6.21 0.61 -5.09
CA PHE A 30 4.89 0.42 -5.65
C PHE A 30 4.03 1.67 -5.44
N GLU A 31 3.44 2.17 -6.53
CA GLU A 31 2.49 3.28 -6.47
C GLU A 31 1.14 2.79 -5.92
N GLY A 32 0.95 2.98 -4.63
CA GLY A 32 -0.29 2.67 -3.93
C GLY A 32 -1.38 3.69 -4.21
N ALA A 33 -2.63 3.32 -3.91
CA ALA A 33 -3.77 4.21 -4.13
C ALA A 33 -3.75 5.46 -3.23
N SER A 34 -3.18 5.33 -2.03
CA SER A 34 -3.17 6.41 -1.02
C SER A 34 -1.80 7.08 -0.86
N CYS A 35 -0.72 6.37 -1.18
CA CYS A 35 0.67 6.80 -1.01
C CYS A 35 1.61 5.87 -1.80
N PRO A 36 2.84 6.31 -2.12
CA PRO A 36 3.91 5.42 -2.56
C PRO A 36 4.33 4.46 -1.43
N LEU A 37 4.56 3.19 -1.77
CA LEU A 37 5.00 2.13 -0.86
C LEU A 37 6.41 1.68 -1.24
N ASN A 38 7.39 1.76 -0.33
CA ASN A 38 8.79 1.47 -0.68
C ASN A 38 9.59 0.72 0.41
N PRO A 39 9.87 -0.58 0.21
CA PRO A 39 9.00 -1.53 -0.47
C PRO A 39 7.70 -1.75 0.33
N PRO A 40 6.62 -2.27 -0.28
CA PRO A 40 5.39 -2.54 0.46
C PRO A 40 5.60 -3.61 1.53
N PHE A 41 6.40 -4.64 1.27
CA PHE A 41 6.64 -5.73 2.22
C PHE A 41 8.13 -6.03 2.34
N THR A 42 8.55 -6.48 3.51
CA THR A 42 9.85 -7.09 3.75
C THR A 42 9.66 -8.35 4.60
N SER A 43 10.69 -9.20 4.70
CA SER A 43 10.65 -10.39 5.56
C SER A 43 10.45 -10.08 7.05
N LYS A 44 10.61 -8.81 7.46
CA LYS A 44 10.43 -8.34 8.83
C LYS A 44 9.23 -7.39 9.01
N ARG A 45 8.59 -6.94 7.92
CA ARG A 45 7.48 -5.97 7.93
C ARG A 45 6.40 -6.39 6.94
N HIS A 46 5.27 -6.82 7.46
CA HIS A 46 4.10 -7.21 6.67
C HIS A 46 2.99 -6.14 6.64
N GLU A 47 3.19 -5.00 7.32
CA GLU A 47 2.38 -3.81 7.14
C GLU A 47 3.00 -2.95 6.02
N ALA A 48 2.20 -2.65 5.01
CA ALA A 48 2.65 -1.89 3.86
C ALA A 48 2.48 -0.39 4.06
N ASN A 49 1.40 0.00 4.73
CA ASN A 49 1.10 1.39 4.98
C ASN A 49 2.05 1.94 6.05
N ASN A 50 2.44 3.20 5.90
CA ASN A 50 3.16 3.96 6.90
C ASN A 50 2.36 5.21 7.25
N ILE A 51 2.87 6.01 8.19
CA ILE A 51 2.18 7.21 8.66
C ILE A 51 1.81 8.19 7.54
N ASN A 52 2.58 8.23 6.45
CA ASN A 52 2.34 9.12 5.31
C ASN A 52 1.19 8.65 4.42
N CYS A 53 0.66 7.45 4.66
CA CYS A 53 -0.47 6.88 3.93
C CYS A 53 -1.83 7.21 4.55
N PHE A 54 -1.83 7.93 5.67
CA PHE A 54 -3.03 8.37 6.35
C PHE A 54 -3.23 9.86 6.12
N VAL A 55 -4.50 10.25 6.02
CA VAL A 55 -4.92 11.65 5.97
C VAL A 55 -6.08 11.85 6.94
N LEU A 56 -6.02 12.88 7.76
CA LEU A 56 -7.17 13.32 8.54
C LEU A 56 -8.18 13.99 7.61
N ALA A 57 -9.45 13.61 7.73
CA ALA A 57 -10.52 14.14 6.89
C ALA A 57 -11.72 14.58 7.73
N LYS A 58 -12.55 15.44 7.15
CA LYS A 58 -13.79 15.95 7.71
C LYS A 58 -14.93 15.80 6.72
N PHE A 59 -16.14 15.67 7.25
CA PHE A 59 -17.37 15.71 6.44
C PHE A 59 -17.81 17.16 6.25
N LYS A 60 -18.19 17.51 5.02
CA LYS A 60 -19.00 18.70 4.76
C LYS A 60 -20.47 18.43 5.05
N PRO A 61 -21.31 19.48 5.23
CA PRO A 61 -22.76 19.30 5.42
C PRO A 61 -23.46 18.52 4.30
N ASN A 62 -22.91 18.52 3.08
CA ASN A 62 -23.43 17.76 1.94
C ASN A 62 -22.92 16.29 1.88
N GLY A 63 -22.16 15.84 2.88
CA GLY A 63 -21.64 14.48 2.97
C GLY A 63 -20.29 14.24 2.27
N GLU A 64 -19.73 15.23 1.57
CA GLU A 64 -18.39 15.09 0.98
C GLU A 64 -17.31 14.89 2.05
N ILE A 65 -16.37 13.97 1.78
CA ILE A 65 -15.16 13.77 2.58
C ILE A 65 -14.06 14.65 2.01
N VAL A 66 -13.55 15.59 2.81
CA VAL A 66 -12.43 16.47 2.42
C VAL A 66 -11.29 16.39 3.44
N PRO A 67 -10.03 16.57 3.03
CA PRO A 67 -8.92 16.65 3.97
C PRO A 67 -9.14 17.72 5.04
N ASP A 68 -8.76 17.41 6.27
CA ASP A 68 -8.64 18.40 7.33
C ASP A 68 -7.36 19.19 7.07
N GLY A 69 -7.46 20.45 6.62
CA GLY A 69 -6.33 21.27 6.14
C GLY A 69 -5.22 21.56 7.16
N ARG A 70 -5.30 21.00 8.37
CA ARG A 70 -4.22 20.92 9.35
C ARG A 70 -3.24 19.78 9.08
N ASP A 71 -3.62 18.86 8.20
CA ASP A 71 -2.77 17.76 7.74
C ASP A 71 -1.75 18.28 6.72
N ARG A 72 -0.79 19.05 7.22
CA ARG A 72 0.35 19.55 6.45
C ARG A 72 1.39 18.43 6.39
N ARG A 73 1.25 17.53 5.43
CA ARG A 73 2.42 16.82 4.90
C ARG A 73 3.33 17.85 4.21
N PRO A 74 4.66 17.82 4.44
CA PRO A 74 5.60 18.69 3.74
C PRO A 74 5.58 18.45 2.22
#